data_AF-A0A4E0QW97-F1
#
_entry.id   AF-A0A4E0QW97-F1
#
_cell.length_a   1.000
_cell.length_b   1.000
_cell.length_c   1.000
_cell.angle_alpha   90.00
_cell.angle_beta   90.00
_cell.angle_gamma   90.00
#
_symmetry.space_group_name_H-M   'P 1'
#
loop_
_entity.id
_entity.type
_entity.pdbx_description
1 polymer ?
#
loop_
_entity_poly.entity_id
_entity_poly.type
_entity_poly.pdbx_seq_one_letter_code
_entity_poly.pdbx_strand_id
1 'polypeptide(L)'
;MIISDFDEIGKVITTAEAFKTFKAFETDCLRLGKRKLPEHLLIKTQKHSFVIAFLQVSGSNFTSRLKNFNQLVVNHKDIRFGLFRDVRETTISGKVGKEEIEKLNNASNLQIDCRYSKPRF
;
A
#
# COMPACT_ATOMS: atom_id res chain seq x y z
N MET A 1 23.34 9.41 -12.64
CA MET A 1 22.29 9.06 -11.66
C MET A 1 21.02 8.78 -12.44
N ILE A 2 20.69 7.51 -12.69
CA ILE A 2 19.42 7.15 -13.34
C ILE A 2 18.38 7.18 -12.23
N ILE A 3 17.58 8.24 -12.16
CA ILE A 3 16.36 8.23 -11.38
C ILE A 3 15.46 7.24 -12.12
N SER A 4 15.40 5.99 -11.66
CA SER A 4 14.45 5.06 -12.24
C SER A 4 13.05 5.56 -11.87
N ASP A 5 12.15 5.65 -12.85
CA ASP A 5 10.77 6.05 -12.63
C ASP A 5 9.97 5.11 -11.71
N PHE A 6 10.60 4.01 -11.27
CA PHE A 6 10.10 2.90 -10.45
C PHE A 6 10.28 3.08 -8.94
N ASP A 7 10.69 4.26 -8.45
CA ASP A 7 10.75 4.55 -7.01
C ASP A 7 9.55 5.42 -6.59
N GLU A 8 8.33 4.91 -6.78
CA GLU A 8 7.12 5.61 -6.34
C GLU A 8 7.12 5.87 -4.84
N ILE A 9 7.69 4.97 -4.04
CA ILE A 9 7.81 5.18 -2.61
C ILE A 9 8.82 6.27 -2.26
N GLY A 10 9.96 6.35 -2.94
CA GLY A 10 10.94 7.41 -2.77
C GLY A 10 10.39 8.79 -3.13
N LYS A 11 9.52 8.88 -4.14
CA LYS A 11 8.77 10.10 -4.45
C LYS A 11 7.86 10.50 -3.29
N VAL A 12 7.09 9.57 -2.72
CA VAL A 12 6.22 9.83 -1.55
C VAL A 12 7.04 10.23 -0.32
N ILE A 13 8.16 9.58 -0.05
CA ILE A 13 9.07 9.93 1.05
C ILE A 13 9.58 11.35 0.86
N THR A 14 10.09 11.69 -0.33
CA THR A 14 10.61 13.03 -0.64
C THR A 14 9.54 14.10 -0.42
N THR A 15 8.31 13.84 -0.90
CA THR A 15 7.18 14.74 -0.67
C THR A 15 6.85 14.83 0.82
N ALA A 16 6.78 13.72 1.56
CA ALA A 16 6.51 13.72 2.98
C ALA A 16 7.55 14.53 3.76
N GLU A 17 8.84 14.36 3.48
CA GLU A 17 9.89 15.16 4.10
C GLU A 17 9.73 16.67 3.83
N ALA A 18 9.37 17.04 2.59
CA ALA A 18 9.08 18.45 2.27
C ALA A 18 7.85 18.97 3.04
N PHE A 19 6.80 18.15 3.24
CA PHE A 19 5.64 18.57 4.02
C PHE A 19 5.92 18.71 5.52
N LYS A 20 6.90 17.97 6.06
CA LYS A 20 7.30 18.09 7.48
C LYS A 20 7.77 19.49 7.84
N THR A 21 8.27 20.28 6.88
CA THR A 21 8.71 21.66 7.15
C THR A 21 7.56 22.62 7.47
N PHE A 22 6.31 22.24 7.14
CA PHE A 22 5.13 23.08 7.35
C PHE A 22 4.02 22.40 8.17
N LYS A 23 4.13 21.08 8.43
CA LYS A 23 3.17 20.29 9.22
C LYS A 23 3.91 19.30 10.12
N ALA A 24 3.51 19.21 11.38
CA ALA A 24 4.05 18.23 12.31
C ALA A 24 3.41 16.85 12.09
N PHE A 25 4.21 15.89 11.64
CA PHE A 25 3.88 14.47 11.58
C PHE A 25 5.15 13.63 11.53
N GLU A 26 5.02 12.35 11.86
CA GLU A 26 6.10 11.37 11.81
C GLU A 26 5.93 10.44 10.63
N THR A 27 7.04 9.87 10.16
CA THR A 27 7.06 8.83 9.13
C THR A 27 7.79 7.61 9.66
N ASP A 28 7.31 6.42 9.31
CA ASP A 28 7.83 5.14 9.79
C ASP A 28 7.50 4.04 8.76
N CYS A 29 7.90 2.80 9.04
CA CYS A 29 7.54 1.62 8.25
C CYS A 29 7.03 0.50 9.16
N LEU A 30 5.91 -0.11 8.78
CA LEU A 30 5.36 -1.25 9.51
C LEU A 30 6.12 -2.53 9.14
N ARG A 31 6.18 -3.47 10.09
CA ARG A 31 6.88 -4.75 9.93
C ARG A 31 5.94 -5.90 10.28
N LEU A 32 6.04 -6.98 9.50
CA LEU A 32 5.34 -8.24 9.77
C LEU A 32 6.36 -9.37 9.97
N GLY A 33 7.08 -9.31 11.10
CA GLY A 33 8.21 -10.19 11.36
C GLY A 33 9.28 -10.09 10.27
N LYS A 34 9.65 -11.23 9.68
CA LYS A 34 10.62 -11.32 8.56
C LYS A 34 9.96 -11.33 7.17
N ARG A 35 8.63 -11.15 7.08
CA ARG A 35 7.91 -11.27 5.81
C ARG A 35 8.07 -10.01 4.96
N LYS A 36 8.22 -10.20 3.64
CA LYS A 36 8.27 -9.09 2.68
C LYS A 36 6.87 -8.50 2.49
N LEU A 37 6.80 -7.18 2.61
CA LEU A 37 5.61 -6.37 2.41
C LEU A 37 5.68 -5.62 1.06
N PRO A 38 4.56 -5.08 0.57
CA PRO A 38 4.61 -4.01 -0.41
C PRO A 38 5.49 -2.85 0.10
N GLU A 39 6.08 -2.10 -0.83
CA GLU A 39 6.79 -0.87 -0.46
C GLU A 39 5.79 0.13 0.08
N HIS A 40 6.05 0.69 1.25
CA HIS A 40 5.06 1.52 1.92
C HIS A 40 5.70 2.51 2.91
N LEU A 41 4.92 3.54 3.25
CA LEU A 41 5.26 4.55 4.24
C LEU A 41 4.09 4.70 5.21
N LEU A 42 4.35 4.58 6.50
CA LEU A 42 3.41 4.96 7.56
C LEU A 42 3.61 6.43 7.88
N ILE A 43 2.53 7.21 7.85
CA ILE A 43 2.49 8.61 8.27
C ILE A 43 1.62 8.69 9.53
N LYS A 44 2.17 9.25 10.61
CA LYS A 44 1.49 9.42 11.89
C LYS A 44 1.32 10.92 12.18
N THR A 45 0.08 11.34 12.32
CA THR A 45 -0.27 12.68 12.81
C THR A 45 -0.75 12.58 14.25
N GLN A 46 -1.02 13.71 14.92
CA GLN A 46 -1.56 13.71 16.28
C GLN A 46 -2.91 12.98 16.42
N LYS A 47 -3.69 12.88 15.33
CA LYS A 47 -5.07 12.35 15.38
C LYS A 47 -5.25 11.06 14.59
N HIS A 48 -4.44 10.85 13.56
CA HIS A 48 -4.64 9.77 12.58
C HIS A 48 -3.31 9.20 12.12
N SER A 49 -3.33 7.90 11.85
CA SER A 49 -2.25 7.15 11.20
C SER A 49 -2.74 6.61 9.87
N PHE A 50 -1.92 6.74 8.83
CA PHE A 50 -2.24 6.20 7.53
C PHE A 50 -1.01 5.64 6.81
N VAL A 51 -1.22 4.57 6.06
CA VAL A 51 -0.18 3.89 5.28
C VAL A 51 -0.46 4.08 3.80
N ILE A 52 0.56 4.47 3.05
CA ILE A 52 0.54 4.49 1.58
C ILE A 52 1.47 3.38 1.10
N ALA A 53 0.94 2.44 0.33
CA ALA A 53 1.67 1.26 -0.14
C ALA A 53 1.56 1.07 -1.65
N PHE A 54 2.64 0.63 -2.29
CA PHE A 54 2.71 0.32 -3.71
C PHE A 54 3.03 -1.17 -3.94
N LEU A 55 2.26 -1.81 -4.82
CA LEU A 55 2.40 -3.23 -5.16
C LEU A 55 2.61 -3.43 -6.66
N GLN A 56 3.81 -3.07 -7.13
CA GLN A 56 4.23 -3.15 -8.53
C GLN A 56 4.83 -4.49 -8.96
N VAL A 57 4.82 -5.51 -8.09
CA VAL A 57 5.31 -6.85 -8.47
C VAL A 57 4.22 -7.71 -9.08
N SER A 58 4.61 -8.68 -9.90
CA SER A 58 3.70 -9.60 -10.59
C SER A 58 3.98 -11.07 -10.23
N GLY A 59 3.11 -11.99 -10.65
CA GLY A 59 3.24 -13.43 -10.40
C GLY A 59 3.08 -13.85 -8.93
N SER A 60 3.81 -14.89 -8.50
CA SER A 60 3.71 -15.44 -7.13
C SER A 60 4.09 -14.43 -6.04
N ASN A 61 5.02 -13.51 -6.35
CA ASN A 61 5.44 -12.44 -5.46
C ASN A 61 4.31 -11.45 -5.16
N PHE A 62 3.45 -11.18 -6.15
CA PHE A 62 2.26 -10.35 -5.97
C PHE A 62 1.36 -10.93 -4.88
N THR A 63 0.92 -12.18 -5.05
CA THR A 63 0.00 -12.84 -4.13
C THR A 63 0.59 -12.96 -2.73
N SER A 64 1.89 -13.28 -2.63
CA SER A 64 2.58 -13.34 -1.33
C SER A 64 2.59 -12.00 -0.60
N ARG A 65 2.98 -10.91 -1.28
CA ARG A 65 3.00 -9.56 -0.68
C ARG A 65 1.61 -9.06 -0.35
N LEU A 66 0.62 -9.34 -1.21
CA LEU A 66 -0.78 -8.98 -0.96
C LEU A 66 -1.31 -9.67 0.30
N LYS A 67 -1.11 -10.99 0.44
CA LYS A 67 -1.51 -11.73 1.63
C LYS A 67 -0.86 -11.19 2.91
N ASN A 68 0.42 -10.83 2.85
CA ASN A 68 1.11 -10.22 3.98
C ASN A 68 0.53 -8.83 4.31
N PHE A 69 0.19 -8.04 3.29
CA PHE A 69 -0.45 -6.74 3.47
C PHE A 69 -1.85 -6.89 4.09
N ASN A 70 -2.65 -7.87 3.67
CA ASN A 70 -3.95 -8.18 4.26
C ASN A 70 -3.84 -8.44 5.77
N GLN A 71 -2.84 -9.24 6.16
CA GLN A 71 -2.60 -9.51 7.58
C GLN A 71 -2.22 -8.22 8.33
N LEU A 72 -1.47 -7.34 7.69
CA LEU A 72 -1.07 -6.06 8.28
C LEU A 72 -2.29 -5.13 8.47
N VAL A 73 -3.19 -5.05 7.49
CA VAL A 73 -4.45 -4.29 7.58
C VAL A 73 -5.33 -4.80 8.73
N VAL A 74 -5.46 -6.13 8.87
CA VAL A 74 -6.26 -6.77 9.92
C VAL A 74 -5.67 -6.54 11.32
N ASN A 75 -4.34 -6.52 11.44
CA ASN A 75 -3.65 -6.32 12.72
C ASN A 75 -3.73 -4.88 13.23
N HIS A 76 -4.00 -3.90 12.37
CA HIS A 76 -3.95 -2.47 12.68
C HIS A 76 -5.26 -1.76 12.32
N LYS A 77 -6.32 -2.05 13.09
CA LYS A 77 -7.67 -1.52 12.81
C LYS A 77 -7.81 0.00 12.95
N ASP A 78 -6.89 0.62 13.69
CA ASP A 78 -6.80 2.06 13.95
C ASP A 78 -6.06 2.83 12.83
N ILE A 79 -5.34 2.13 11.96
CA ILE A 79 -4.59 2.71 10.86
C ILE A 79 -5.42 2.61 9.58
N ARG A 80 -5.45 3.72 8.81
CA ARG A 80 -6.01 3.71 7.45
C ARG A 80 -4.96 3.25 6.45
N PHE A 81 -5.34 2.39 5.52
CA PHE A 81 -4.44 1.88 4.50
C PHE A 81 -4.84 2.35 3.11
N GLY A 82 -3.84 2.65 2.29
CA GLY A 82 -3.95 2.90 0.86
C GLY A 82 -3.03 1.93 0.13
N LEU A 83 -3.56 1.13 -0.79
CA LEU A 83 -2.77 0.24 -1.65
C LEU A 83 -2.94 0.62 -3.12
N PHE A 84 -1.81 0.91 -3.77
CA PHE A 84 -1.71 1.40 -5.14
C PHE A 84 -0.88 0.45 -6.00
N ARG A 85 -1.14 0.44 -7.29
CA ARG A 85 -0.50 -0.36 -8.34
C ARG A 85 -0.74 0.36 -9.65
N ASP A 86 0.27 0.33 -10.51
CA ASP A 86 0.22 0.94 -11.81
C ASP A 86 -0.83 0.26 -12.70
N VAL A 87 -1.60 1.05 -13.43
CA VAL A 87 -2.61 0.57 -14.39
C VAL A 87 -2.01 -0.16 -15.58
N ARG A 88 -0.71 0.04 -15.85
CA ARG A 88 0.06 -0.63 -16.89
C ARG A 88 0.44 -2.07 -16.53
N GLU A 89 0.36 -2.42 -15.25
CA GLU A 89 0.65 -3.78 -14.79
C GLU A 89 -0.40 -4.78 -15.27
N THR A 90 0.02 -6.03 -15.47
CA THR A 90 -0.87 -7.09 -15.96
C THR A 90 -2.06 -7.32 -15.02
N THR A 91 -3.24 -7.49 -15.60
CA THR A 91 -4.46 -7.85 -14.88
C THR A 91 -4.26 -9.14 -14.08
N ILE A 92 -4.77 -9.16 -12.85
CA ILE A 92 -4.70 -10.33 -11.99
C ILE A 92 -5.67 -11.40 -12.50
N SER A 93 -5.10 -12.44 -13.11
CA SER A 93 -5.85 -13.58 -13.63
C SER A 93 -6.00 -14.71 -12.61
N GLY A 94 -5.05 -14.84 -11.67
CA GLY A 94 -5.01 -15.94 -10.70
C GLY A 94 -6.11 -15.87 -9.63
N LYS A 95 -6.78 -17.01 -9.38
CA LYS A 95 -7.86 -17.15 -8.38
C LYS A 95 -7.48 -16.60 -7.00
N VAL A 96 -6.32 -17.02 -6.47
CA VAL A 96 -5.85 -16.61 -5.14
C VAL A 96 -5.64 -15.09 -5.05
N GLY A 97 -5.11 -14.47 -6.11
CA GLY A 97 -4.92 -13.01 -6.13
C GLY A 97 -6.26 -12.27 -6.08
N LYS A 98 -7.28 -12.76 -6.77
CA LYS A 98 -8.63 -12.18 -6.73
C LYS A 98 -9.27 -12.33 -5.35
N GLU A 99 -9.18 -13.50 -4.74
CA GLU A 99 -9.71 -13.75 -3.38
C GLU A 99 -9.04 -12.84 -2.33
N GLU A 100 -7.73 -12.63 -2.42
CA GLU A 100 -7.04 -11.72 -1.50
C GLU A 100 -7.42 -10.25 -1.73
N ILE A 101 -7.76 -9.84 -2.96
CA ILE A 101 -8.32 -8.50 -3.24
C ILE A 101 -9.73 -8.36 -2.67
N GLU A 102 -10.57 -9.38 -2.80
CA GLU A 102 -11.92 -9.36 -2.24
C GLU A 102 -11.90 -9.19 -0.72
N LYS A 103 -10.96 -9.85 -0.02
CA LYS A 103 -10.75 -9.64 1.42
C LYS A 103 -10.44 -8.19 1.75
N LEU A 104 -9.63 -7.54 0.91
CA LEU A 104 -9.27 -6.13 1.09
C LEU A 104 -10.43 -5.17 0.79
N ASN A 105 -11.23 -5.44 -0.24
CA ASN A 105 -12.41 -4.64 -0.55
C ASN A 105 -13.44 -4.64 0.58
N ASN A 106 -13.44 -5.67 1.42
CA ASN A 106 -14.31 -5.79 2.58
C ASN A 106 -13.72 -5.18 3.87
N ALA A 107 -12.47 -4.72 3.86
CA ALA A 107 -11.85 -4.09 5.02
C ALA A 107 -12.25 -2.60 5.10
N SER A 108 -12.87 -2.21 6.22
CA SER A 108 -13.39 -0.84 6.40
C SER A 108 -12.30 0.23 6.55
N ASN A 109 -11.08 -0.17 6.91
CA ASN A 109 -9.93 0.72 7.12
C ASN A 109 -8.98 0.76 5.90
N LEU A 110 -9.36 0.19 4.76
CA LEU A 110 -8.52 0.16 3.56
C LEU A 110 -9.22 0.77 2.36
N GLN A 111 -8.45 1.58 1.62
CA GLN A 111 -8.77 2.01 0.27
C GLN A 111 -7.76 1.37 -0.69
N ILE A 112 -8.27 0.68 -1.71
CA ILE A 112 -7.44 0.20 -2.81
C ILE A 112 -7.69 1.09 -4.01
N ASP A 113 -6.66 1.73 -4.52
CA ASP A 113 -6.76 2.61 -5.70
C ASP A 113 -5.91 2.08 -6.82
N CYS A 114 -6.49 1.08 -7.46
CA CYS A 114 -6.26 0.65 -8.83
C CYS A 114 -7.62 0.14 -9.29
N ARG A 115 -7.82 -0.13 -10.58
CA ARG A 115 -9.06 -0.79 -11.04
C ARG A 115 -9.13 -2.25 -10.54
N TYR A 116 -9.35 -2.44 -9.24
CA TYR A 116 -9.53 -3.71 -8.53
C TYR A 116 -11.01 -3.99 -8.23
N SER A 117 -11.89 -3.04 -8.50
CA SER A 117 -13.34 -3.17 -8.39
C SER A 117 -14.02 -2.21 -9.36
N LYS A 118 -15.24 -2.56 -9.80
CA LYS A 118 -16.05 -1.80 -10.77
C LYS A 118 -16.04 -0.28 -10.50
N PRO A 119 -16.19 0.56 -11.54
CA PRO A 119 -16.33 2.00 -11.37
C PRO A 119 -17.46 2.28 -10.38
N ARG A 120 -17.16 3.03 -9.31
CA ARG A 120 -18.20 3.68 -8.51
C ARG A 120 -18.63 4.90 -9.31
N PHE A 121 -19.82 4.82 -9.89
CA PHE A 121 -20.59 5.98 -10.35
C PHE A 121 -21.29 6.60 -9.15
#